data_AF-A0AA46SAI2-F1
#
_entry.id   AF-A0AA46SAI2-F1
#
_cell.length_a   1.000
_cell.length_b   1.000
_cell.length_c   1.000
_cell.angle_alpha   90.00
_cell.angle_beta   90.00
_cell.angle_gamma   90.00
#
_symmetry.space_group_name_H-M   'P 1'
#
loop_
_entity.id
_entity.type
_entity.pdbx_description
1 polymer ?
#
loop_
_entity_poly.entity_id
_entity_poly.type
_entity_poly.pdbx_seq_one_letter_code
_entity_poly.pdbx_strand_id
1 'polypeptide(L)'
;MSKWGVVVLQLAKVALWYVGGLLAIGGISAAASLLRPDLPDSGWAPPPPITTTRTESPTAATSPRELPPGFPSMERAPLPPEVPEGQPQPVPTRFGLTYTTPAGWFGQGQSVMGWRSRDGAAMVIGSASAFGKEYCEADDTSMLAAVGITGRPAGDLLTVAAHEVRAVEWMYSDDGRLPTINYSDPVHFEIAGNPAVRLTALVSDIPPTDECDPPAARLDVVATTGLATAEVAVFVVRADRGVAGQLDDSSIDDLVASLRRS
;
A
#
# COMPACT_ATOMS: atom_id res chain seq x y z
N MET A 1 7.39 45.26 -24.84
CA MET A 1 7.44 43.79 -25.00
C MET A 1 6.42 43.18 -24.03
N SER A 2 5.56 42.33 -24.56
CA SER A 2 4.16 42.10 -24.12
C SER A 2 4.01 40.94 -23.12
N LYS A 3 3.14 41.14 -22.11
CA LYS A 3 2.76 40.24 -20.99
C LYS A 3 1.92 39.00 -21.39
N TRP A 4 2.00 38.53 -22.63
CA TRP A 4 1.11 37.46 -23.15
C TRP A 4 1.78 36.12 -23.46
N GLY A 5 3.08 35.95 -23.14
CA GLY A 5 3.84 34.73 -23.47
C GLY A 5 3.81 33.60 -22.44
N VAL A 6 3.34 33.82 -21.20
CA VAL A 6 3.46 32.83 -20.11
C VAL A 6 2.14 32.10 -19.82
N VAL A 7 1.01 32.59 -20.34
CA VAL A 7 -0.33 32.03 -20.04
C VAL A 7 -0.70 30.85 -20.96
N VAL A 8 0.01 30.62 -22.07
CA VAL A 8 -0.35 29.55 -23.03
C VAL A 8 0.26 28.18 -22.69
N LEU A 9 1.25 28.10 -21.79
CA LEU A 9 1.89 26.80 -21.45
C LEU A 9 1.32 26.12 -20.19
N GLN A 10 0.40 26.76 -19.46
CA GLN A 10 -0.18 26.23 -18.21
C GLN A 10 -1.59 25.64 -18.35
N LEU A 11 -2.20 25.71 -19.54
CA LEU A 11 -3.54 25.12 -19.79
C LEU A 11 -3.51 23.74 -20.48
N ALA A 12 -2.33 23.21 -20.81
CA ALA A 12 -2.20 21.91 -21.48
C ALA A 12 -1.98 20.70 -20.53
N LYS A 13 -1.87 20.92 -19.20
CA LYS A 13 -1.66 19.82 -18.22
C LYS A 13 -2.91 19.45 -17.40
N VAL A 14 -4.04 20.12 -17.61
CA VAL A 14 -5.28 19.90 -16.83
C VAL A 14 -6.31 19.02 -17.56
N ALA A 15 -5.98 18.47 -18.73
CA ALA A 15 -6.93 17.71 -19.56
C ALA A 15 -6.56 16.23 -19.77
N LEU A 16 -5.96 15.57 -18.77
CA LEU A 16 -5.71 14.12 -18.83
C LEU A 16 -5.94 13.42 -17.49
N TRP A 17 -7.09 13.66 -16.85
CA TRP A 17 -7.49 12.97 -15.61
C TRP A 17 -8.90 12.37 -15.61
N TYR A 18 -9.57 12.32 -16.76
CA TYR A 18 -10.84 11.61 -16.85
C TYR A 18 -10.97 10.86 -18.18
N VAL A 19 -11.53 9.66 -18.08
CA VAL A 19 -11.94 8.71 -19.13
C VAL A 19 -10.90 7.63 -19.45
N GLY A 20 -11.18 6.40 -19.01
CA GLY A 20 -10.54 5.21 -19.57
C GLY A 20 -10.57 3.96 -18.69
N GLY A 21 -11.75 3.51 -18.27
CA GLY A 21 -11.84 2.30 -17.44
C GLY A 21 -13.18 1.59 -17.48
N LEU A 22 -13.71 1.32 -18.69
CA LEU A 22 -14.80 0.36 -18.89
C LEU A 22 -14.74 -0.24 -20.31
N LEU A 23 -14.63 -1.57 -20.35
CA LEU A 23 -15.05 -2.53 -21.40
C LEU A 23 -14.27 -2.64 -22.74
N ALA A 24 -13.68 -3.84 -22.96
CA ALA A 24 -13.79 -4.67 -24.18
C ALA A 24 -12.87 -5.91 -24.03
N ILE A 25 -13.34 -7.06 -23.53
CA ILE A 25 -13.94 -8.19 -24.28
C ILE A 25 -13.70 -8.15 -25.80
N GLY A 26 -12.86 -9.08 -26.27
CA GLY A 26 -13.10 -9.91 -27.45
C GLY A 26 -12.96 -9.29 -28.84
N GLY A 27 -12.05 -9.82 -29.66
CA GLY A 27 -12.03 -9.56 -31.09
C GLY A 27 -10.81 -10.10 -31.80
N ILE A 28 -10.84 -11.38 -32.15
CA ILE A 28 -9.85 -12.07 -32.99
C ILE A 28 -9.84 -11.40 -34.38
N SER A 29 -8.71 -10.85 -34.80
CA SER A 29 -8.52 -10.34 -36.15
C SER A 29 -8.32 -11.49 -37.15
N ALA A 30 -9.27 -11.64 -38.06
CA ALA A 30 -9.06 -12.30 -39.34
C ALA A 30 -8.48 -11.29 -40.33
N ALA A 31 -7.40 -11.68 -41.03
CA ALA A 31 -7.16 -11.46 -42.46
C ALA A 31 -5.66 -11.46 -42.77
N ALA A 32 -5.16 -12.59 -43.26
CA ALA A 32 -4.02 -12.60 -44.18
C ALA A 32 -4.05 -13.93 -44.95
N SER A 33 -4.92 -14.00 -45.94
CA SER A 33 -4.76 -14.92 -47.06
C SER A 33 -4.21 -14.10 -48.21
N LEU A 34 -3.02 -14.45 -48.71
CA LEU A 34 -2.63 -14.47 -50.12
C LEU A 34 -1.16 -14.92 -50.19
N LEU A 35 -0.95 -16.21 -50.47
CA LEU A 35 0.14 -16.85 -51.21
C LEU A 35 0.19 -18.34 -50.80
N ARG A 36 -0.61 -19.16 -51.49
CA ARG A 36 -0.48 -20.62 -51.51
C ARG A 36 0.47 -21.01 -52.64
N PRO A 37 1.36 -21.98 -52.42
CA PRO A 37 1.70 -22.99 -53.40
C PRO A 37 0.89 -24.28 -53.11
N ASP A 38 0.44 -24.93 -54.18
CA ASP A 38 -0.40 -26.13 -54.16
C ASP A 38 0.25 -27.34 -53.47
N LEU A 39 -0.51 -28.00 -52.58
CA LEU A 39 -0.24 -29.34 -52.08
C LEU A 39 -1.47 -30.24 -52.37
N PRO A 40 -1.28 -31.48 -52.83
CA PRO A 40 -2.36 -32.36 -53.25
C PRO A 40 -3.26 -32.83 -52.08
N ASP A 41 -4.55 -32.96 -52.37
CA ASP A 41 -5.61 -33.39 -51.46
C ASP A 41 -5.32 -34.74 -50.77
N SER A 42 -4.84 -34.69 -49.54
CA SER A 42 -4.89 -35.82 -48.60
C SER A 42 -6.13 -35.67 -47.73
N GLY A 43 -7.11 -36.55 -47.91
CA GLY A 43 -8.35 -36.56 -47.15
C GLY A 43 -8.11 -36.63 -45.64
N TRP A 44 -8.56 -35.59 -44.94
CA TRP A 44 -8.68 -35.57 -43.48
C TRP A 44 -10.09 -35.08 -43.13
N ALA A 45 -10.88 -35.95 -42.49
CA ALA A 45 -12.16 -35.60 -41.87
C ALA A 45 -11.93 -35.11 -40.41
N PRO A 46 -12.46 -33.96 -39.98
CA PRO A 46 -12.22 -33.46 -38.62
C PRO A 46 -12.84 -34.40 -37.57
N PRO A 47 -12.16 -34.67 -36.44
CA PRO A 47 -12.74 -35.45 -35.36
C PRO A 47 -13.88 -34.67 -34.67
N PRO A 48 -14.87 -35.37 -34.07
CA PRO A 48 -15.99 -34.71 -33.38
C PRO A 48 -15.51 -33.91 -32.16
N PRO A 49 -16.25 -32.85 -31.76
CA PRO A 49 -15.85 -32.01 -30.63
C PRO A 49 -15.86 -32.81 -29.33
N ILE A 50 -14.74 -32.78 -28.61
CA ILE A 50 -14.61 -33.35 -27.27
C ILE A 50 -15.27 -32.38 -26.29
N THR A 51 -16.38 -32.79 -25.68
CA THR A 51 -16.97 -32.09 -24.53
C THR A 51 -16.12 -32.36 -23.30
N THR A 52 -15.20 -31.45 -22.96
CA THR A 52 -14.55 -31.47 -21.65
C THR A 52 -15.48 -30.79 -20.64
N THR A 53 -16.23 -31.59 -19.88
CA THR A 53 -16.84 -31.14 -18.63
C THR A 53 -15.72 -30.78 -17.67
N ARG A 54 -15.51 -29.47 -17.45
CA ARG A 54 -14.65 -28.94 -16.39
C ARG A 54 -15.33 -29.26 -15.06
N THR A 55 -14.82 -30.25 -14.34
CA THR A 55 -15.14 -30.38 -12.91
C THR A 55 -14.46 -29.22 -12.19
N GLU A 56 -15.25 -28.17 -11.95
CA GLU A 56 -14.88 -27.04 -11.12
C GLU A 56 -14.73 -27.55 -9.69
N SER A 57 -13.48 -27.58 -9.19
CA SER A 57 -13.23 -27.78 -7.76
C SER A 57 -13.85 -26.59 -7.01
N PRO A 58 -14.68 -26.81 -5.98
CA PRO A 58 -15.15 -25.71 -5.15
C PRO A 58 -13.98 -25.25 -4.28
N THR A 59 -13.20 -24.27 -4.76
CA THR A 59 -12.43 -23.41 -3.87
C THR A 59 -13.47 -22.61 -3.10
N ALA A 60 -13.80 -23.06 -1.89
CA ALA A 60 -14.64 -22.31 -0.97
C ALA A 60 -13.93 -20.98 -0.66
N ALA A 61 -14.28 -19.94 -1.40
CA ALA A 61 -13.99 -18.57 -1.01
C ALA A 61 -14.76 -18.34 0.29
N THR A 62 -14.07 -18.42 1.42
CA THR A 62 -14.66 -17.99 2.70
C THR A 62 -14.92 -16.50 2.54
N SER A 63 -16.20 -16.12 2.47
CA SER A 63 -16.59 -14.71 2.43
C SER A 63 -15.90 -13.97 3.59
N PRO A 64 -15.40 -12.74 3.36
CA PRO A 64 -14.84 -11.92 4.43
C PRO A 64 -15.82 -11.90 5.61
N ARG A 65 -15.33 -12.17 6.81
CA ARG A 65 -16.14 -12.13 8.03
C ARG A 65 -16.83 -10.77 8.12
N GLU A 66 -18.15 -10.77 8.14
CA GLU A 66 -18.93 -9.55 8.32
C GLU A 66 -18.68 -8.98 9.72
N LEU A 67 -18.62 -7.65 9.80
CA LEU A 67 -18.48 -6.95 11.08
C LEU A 67 -19.67 -7.28 11.99
N PRO A 68 -19.49 -7.28 13.33
CA PRO A 68 -20.58 -7.48 14.26
C PRO A 68 -21.75 -6.51 13.98
N PRO A 69 -23.02 -6.94 14.11
CA PRO A 69 -24.16 -6.06 13.94
C PRO A 69 -24.06 -4.83 14.84
N GLY A 70 -24.24 -3.63 14.27
CA GLY A 70 -24.14 -2.37 15.00
C GLY A 70 -22.70 -1.87 15.24
N PHE A 71 -21.68 -2.57 14.74
CA PHE A 71 -20.31 -2.06 14.76
C PHE A 71 -20.23 -0.78 13.91
N PRO A 72 -19.62 0.31 14.42
CA PRO A 72 -19.52 1.54 13.65
C PRO A 72 -18.81 1.31 12.31
N SER A 73 -19.32 1.92 11.24
CA SER A 73 -18.74 1.82 9.91
C SER A 73 -18.52 3.20 9.32
N MET A 74 -17.38 3.40 8.67
CA MET A 74 -17.05 4.63 7.96
C MET A 74 -16.50 4.28 6.59
N GLU A 75 -17.20 4.71 5.54
CA GLU A 75 -16.81 4.37 4.16
C GLU A 75 -15.48 5.03 3.78
N ARG A 76 -15.30 6.28 4.20
CA ARG A 76 -14.12 7.11 3.94
C ARG A 76 -13.66 7.77 5.22
N ALA A 77 -12.36 8.01 5.36
CA ALA A 77 -11.87 8.73 6.53
C ALA A 77 -12.42 10.18 6.52
N PRO A 78 -12.51 10.86 7.67
CA PRO A 78 -12.83 12.29 7.69
C PRO A 78 -11.75 13.09 6.94
N LEU A 79 -12.10 14.30 6.50
CA LEU A 79 -11.07 15.22 6.01
C LEU A 79 -10.22 15.70 7.21
N PRO A 80 -8.89 15.83 7.03
CA PRO A 80 -8.05 16.45 8.05
C PRO A 80 -8.53 17.87 8.36
N PRO A 81 -8.49 18.31 9.63
CA PRO A 81 -8.79 19.69 9.98
C PRO A 81 -7.76 20.65 9.36
N GLU A 82 -8.17 21.87 9.05
CA GLU A 82 -7.24 22.90 8.59
C GLU A 82 -6.36 23.36 9.78
N VAL A 83 -5.03 23.30 9.59
CA VAL A 83 -4.04 23.76 10.57
C VAL A 83 -3.12 24.79 9.91
N PRO A 84 -2.57 25.77 10.67
CA PRO A 84 -1.62 26.72 10.11
C PRO A 84 -0.37 26.03 9.54
N GLU A 85 0.24 26.63 8.53
CA GLU A 85 1.46 26.13 7.91
C GLU A 85 2.57 25.92 8.96
N GLY A 86 3.30 24.82 8.82
CA GLY A 86 4.37 24.45 9.75
C GLY A 86 3.89 23.86 11.08
N GLN A 87 2.58 23.68 11.30
CA GLN A 87 2.07 22.97 12.48
C GLN A 87 1.89 21.47 12.22
N PRO A 88 1.92 20.65 13.29
CA PRO A 88 1.56 19.24 13.19
C PRO A 88 0.12 19.06 12.68
N GLN A 89 -0.07 18.08 11.81
CA GLN A 89 -1.35 17.79 11.20
C GLN A 89 -2.00 16.55 11.82
N PRO A 90 -3.20 16.67 12.41
CA PRO A 90 -4.03 15.52 12.73
C PRO A 90 -4.54 14.84 11.44
N VAL A 91 -4.37 13.51 11.37
CA VAL A 91 -4.81 12.66 10.26
C VAL A 91 -5.87 11.69 10.79
N PRO A 92 -7.17 12.03 10.66
CA PRO A 92 -8.24 11.13 11.07
C PRO A 92 -8.36 9.96 10.10
N THR A 93 -8.74 8.79 10.61
CA THR A 93 -8.82 7.55 9.85
C THR A 93 -10.24 7.01 9.82
N ARG A 94 -10.56 6.16 8.84
CA ARG A 94 -11.86 5.47 8.78
C ARG A 94 -12.06 4.42 9.89
N PHE A 95 -11.04 4.21 10.73
CA PHE A 95 -11.05 3.24 11.83
C PHE A 95 -11.39 3.85 13.20
N GLY A 96 -11.82 5.12 13.22
CA GLY A 96 -12.14 5.85 14.45
C GLY A 96 -10.92 6.21 15.31
N LEU A 97 -9.73 6.16 14.69
CA LEU A 97 -8.46 6.59 15.27
C LEU A 97 -7.90 7.76 14.47
N THR A 98 -7.10 8.60 15.14
CA THR A 98 -6.39 9.74 14.56
C THR A 98 -4.93 9.65 15.01
N TYR A 99 -4.00 9.85 14.11
CA TYR A 99 -2.59 10.10 14.44
C TYR A 99 -2.22 11.53 14.03
N THR A 100 -1.05 12.02 14.41
CA THR A 100 -0.58 13.36 14.03
C THR A 100 0.76 13.25 13.34
N THR A 101 0.89 13.80 12.13
CA THR A 101 2.20 13.94 11.48
C THR A 101 2.84 15.27 11.86
N PRO A 102 4.16 15.32 12.08
CA PRO A 102 4.91 16.57 12.14
C PRO A 102 4.77 17.42 10.88
N ALA A 103 5.24 18.66 10.95
CA ALA A 103 5.39 19.51 9.76
C ALA A 103 6.31 18.85 8.72
N GLY A 104 6.05 19.10 7.43
CA GLY A 104 6.84 18.55 6.33
C GLY A 104 6.42 17.16 5.84
N TRP A 105 5.35 16.58 6.40
CA TRP A 105 4.72 15.37 5.89
C TRP A 105 3.65 15.68 4.84
N PHE A 106 3.59 14.86 3.80
CA PHE A 106 2.69 15.03 2.65
C PHE A 106 1.76 13.83 2.48
N GLY A 107 0.57 14.04 1.92
CA GLY A 107 -0.44 12.98 1.83
C GLY A 107 -1.13 12.81 3.18
N GLN A 108 -2.45 12.96 3.21
CA GLN A 108 -3.24 13.03 4.43
C GLN A 108 -4.70 12.68 4.11
N GLY A 109 -5.46 12.25 5.11
CA GLY A 109 -6.91 12.04 4.99
C GLY A 109 -7.27 10.83 4.14
N GLN A 110 -7.48 11.03 2.84
CA GLN A 110 -7.90 9.99 1.89
C GLN A 110 -6.76 9.35 1.10
N SER A 111 -5.53 9.81 1.30
CA SER A 111 -4.36 9.24 0.63
C SER A 111 -4.20 7.75 0.94
N VAL A 112 -3.79 6.99 -0.08
CA VAL A 112 -3.51 5.56 0.00
C VAL A 112 -2.09 5.34 -0.50
N MET A 113 -1.33 4.51 0.21
CA MET A 113 -0.01 4.04 -0.19
C MET A 113 0.04 2.53 -0.05
N GLY A 114 0.92 1.89 -0.80
CA GLY A 114 1.09 0.46 -0.67
C GLY A 114 2.34 -0.04 -1.34
N TRP A 115 2.72 -1.24 -0.93
CA TRP A 115 3.81 -2.01 -1.48
C TRP A 115 3.25 -3.29 -2.04
N ARG A 116 3.86 -3.77 -3.13
CA ARG A 116 3.44 -5.00 -3.79
C ARG A 116 4.68 -5.76 -4.25
N SER A 117 4.74 -7.04 -3.92
CA SER A 117 5.74 -7.96 -4.44
C SER A 117 5.32 -8.48 -5.82
N ARG A 118 6.30 -9.05 -6.55
CA ARG A 118 6.06 -9.65 -7.87
C ARG A 118 5.10 -10.85 -7.82
N ASP A 119 5.10 -11.61 -6.73
CA ASP A 119 4.21 -12.77 -6.51
C ASP A 119 2.78 -12.39 -6.09
N GLY A 120 2.51 -11.10 -5.91
CA GLY A 120 1.17 -10.56 -5.65
C GLY A 120 0.84 -10.33 -4.18
N ALA A 121 1.76 -10.59 -3.23
CA ALA A 121 1.62 -10.08 -1.87
C ALA A 121 1.58 -8.54 -1.90
N ALA A 122 0.75 -7.95 -1.05
CA ALA A 122 0.58 -6.51 -1.01
C ALA A 122 0.24 -6.04 0.40
N MET A 123 0.78 -4.89 0.77
CA MET A 123 0.38 -4.12 1.94
C MET A 123 -0.17 -2.79 1.45
N VAL A 124 -1.38 -2.44 1.87
CA VAL A 124 -2.01 -1.17 1.55
C VAL A 124 -2.44 -0.48 2.84
N ILE A 125 -1.99 0.77 2.99
CA ILE A 125 -2.33 1.67 4.08
C ILE A 125 -3.14 2.84 3.55
N GLY A 126 -4.23 3.15 4.26
CA GLY A 126 -5.05 4.32 4.03
C GLY A 126 -4.74 5.43 5.02
N SER A 127 -5.33 6.59 4.76
CA SER A 127 -5.01 7.82 5.49
C SER A 127 -3.51 8.04 5.58
N ALA A 128 -2.80 7.75 4.49
CA ALA A 128 -1.36 7.62 4.48
C ALA A 128 -0.66 8.97 4.30
N SER A 129 0.51 9.11 4.92
CA SER A 129 1.41 10.26 4.81
C SER A 129 2.82 9.79 4.51
N ALA A 130 3.57 10.59 3.75
CA ALA A 130 4.96 10.36 3.39
C ALA A 130 5.83 11.55 3.80
N PHE A 131 7.09 11.24 4.11
CA PHE A 131 8.11 12.22 4.48
C PHE A 131 9.32 12.07 3.57
N GLY A 132 10.00 13.19 3.31
CA GLY A 132 11.22 13.23 2.50
C GLY A 132 10.98 12.72 1.08
N LYS A 133 9.94 13.25 0.42
CA LYS A 133 9.68 12.94 -1.00
C LYS A 133 10.81 13.45 -1.88
N GLU A 134 11.00 12.80 -3.03
CA GLU A 134 11.99 13.19 -4.05
C GLU A 134 13.40 13.29 -3.46
N TYR A 135 13.72 12.43 -2.48
CA TYR A 135 15.02 12.45 -1.82
C TYR A 135 16.13 11.92 -2.76
N CYS A 136 15.75 11.07 -3.71
CA CYS A 136 16.63 10.54 -4.74
C CYS A 136 16.30 11.20 -6.09
N GLU A 137 17.28 11.82 -6.74
CA GLU A 137 17.07 12.53 -8.01
C GLU A 137 16.62 11.60 -9.16
N ALA A 138 16.98 10.31 -9.09
CA ALA A 138 16.64 9.33 -10.11
C ALA A 138 15.22 8.73 -9.98
N ASP A 139 14.54 8.98 -8.87
CA ASP A 139 13.17 8.52 -8.61
C ASP A 139 12.34 9.64 -7.95
N ASP A 140 11.45 10.26 -8.75
CA ASP A 140 10.54 11.31 -8.28
C ASP A 140 9.43 10.79 -7.35
N THR A 141 9.30 9.46 -7.22
CA THR A 141 8.40 8.81 -6.27
C THR A 141 9.08 8.38 -4.97
N SER A 142 10.40 8.58 -4.88
CA SER A 142 11.19 8.23 -3.71
C SER A 142 10.68 8.95 -2.46
N MET A 143 10.69 8.26 -1.33
CA MET A 143 10.28 8.80 -0.04
C MET A 143 11.07 8.14 1.09
N LEU A 144 11.51 8.95 2.06
CA LEU A 144 12.29 8.47 3.20
C LEU A 144 11.45 7.75 4.26
N ALA A 145 10.16 8.08 4.36
CA ALA A 145 9.25 7.36 5.25
C ALA A 145 7.80 7.44 4.78
N ALA A 146 7.01 6.46 5.20
CA ALA A 146 5.58 6.41 5.02
C ALA A 146 4.90 5.96 6.32
N VAL A 147 3.75 6.52 6.62
CA VAL A 147 2.92 6.18 7.77
C VAL A 147 1.46 6.09 7.36
N GLY A 148 0.70 5.20 7.97
CA GLY A 148 -0.73 5.11 7.73
C GLY A 148 -1.35 3.96 8.47
N ILE A 149 -2.56 3.58 8.08
CA ILE A 149 -3.35 2.60 8.81
C ILE A 149 -4.11 1.66 7.89
N THR A 150 -4.26 0.41 8.32
CA THR A 150 -5.08 -0.60 7.65
C THR A 150 -5.95 -1.34 8.68
N GLY A 151 -6.89 -2.14 8.22
CA GLY A 151 -7.85 -2.83 9.07
C GLY A 151 -7.77 -4.34 8.90
N ARG A 152 -7.98 -5.08 9.98
CA ARG A 152 -8.11 -6.55 9.98
C ARG A 152 -9.39 -6.96 10.70
N PRO A 153 -9.96 -8.14 10.35
CA PRO A 153 -11.01 -8.76 11.16
C PRO A 153 -10.53 -9.00 12.60
N ALA A 154 -11.46 -9.29 13.51
CA ALA A 154 -11.08 -9.65 14.88
C ALA A 154 -10.03 -10.77 14.93
N GLY A 155 -9.04 -10.58 15.80
CA GLY A 155 -7.95 -11.53 16.04
C GLY A 155 -7.12 -11.09 17.25
N ASP A 156 -6.24 -11.99 17.70
CA ASP A 156 -5.25 -11.67 18.71
C ASP A 156 -4.27 -10.58 18.19
N LEU A 157 -4.07 -9.52 18.98
CA LEU A 157 -3.33 -8.33 18.52
C LEU A 157 -1.87 -8.66 18.21
N LEU A 158 -1.23 -9.50 19.01
CA LEU A 158 0.14 -9.94 18.76
C LEU A 158 0.23 -10.75 17.47
N THR A 159 -0.69 -11.68 17.27
CA THR A 159 -0.77 -12.49 16.04
C THR A 159 -0.96 -11.61 14.81
N VAL A 160 -1.83 -10.60 14.88
CA VAL A 160 -2.03 -9.64 13.79
C VAL A 160 -0.76 -8.83 13.55
N ALA A 161 -0.15 -8.24 14.59
CA ALA A 161 1.07 -7.47 14.44
C ALA A 161 2.22 -8.32 13.86
N ALA A 162 2.36 -9.57 14.32
CA ALA A 162 3.37 -10.51 13.85
C ALA A 162 3.16 -10.93 12.40
N HIS A 163 1.91 -11.06 11.95
CA HIS A 163 1.61 -11.31 10.54
C HIS A 163 2.01 -10.11 9.66
N GLU A 164 1.63 -8.90 10.08
CA GLU A 164 1.82 -7.68 9.29
C GLU A 164 3.29 -7.23 9.23
N VAL A 165 4.04 -7.35 10.33
CA VAL A 165 5.45 -6.93 10.36
C VAL A 165 6.33 -7.75 9.42
N ARG A 166 5.93 -9.00 9.12
CA ARG A 166 6.63 -9.88 8.16
C ARG A 166 6.51 -9.42 6.71
N ALA A 167 5.77 -8.36 6.43
CA ALA A 167 5.76 -7.76 5.09
C ALA A 167 7.16 -7.35 4.62
N VAL A 168 8.08 -7.01 5.53
CA VAL A 168 9.48 -6.72 5.21
C VAL A 168 10.18 -7.85 4.44
N GLU A 169 9.75 -9.10 4.64
CA GLU A 169 10.35 -10.28 3.98
C GLU A 169 10.17 -10.22 2.46
N TRP A 170 9.01 -9.75 1.97
CA TRP A 170 8.74 -9.64 0.54
C TRP A 170 8.92 -8.20 0.03
N MET A 171 8.81 -7.18 0.89
CA MET A 171 9.00 -5.78 0.50
C MET A 171 10.43 -5.49 0.05
N TYR A 172 11.42 -6.17 0.66
CA TYR A 172 12.84 -5.92 0.45
C TYR A 172 13.60 -7.12 -0.14
N SER A 173 12.87 -8.16 -0.58
CA SER A 173 13.47 -9.27 -1.34
C SER A 173 13.58 -8.93 -2.82
N ASP A 174 14.70 -9.29 -3.45
CA ASP A 174 14.87 -9.17 -4.90
C ASP A 174 15.54 -10.41 -5.51
N ASP A 175 14.84 -11.07 -6.44
CA ASP A 175 15.34 -12.19 -7.25
C ASP A 175 16.19 -13.23 -6.49
N GLY A 176 15.70 -13.63 -5.30
CA GLY A 176 16.32 -14.64 -4.44
C GLY A 176 17.41 -14.10 -3.50
N ARG A 177 17.75 -12.80 -3.59
CA ARG A 177 18.53 -12.08 -2.58
C ARG A 177 17.59 -11.64 -1.46
N LEU A 178 17.95 -12.00 -0.23
CA LEU A 178 17.17 -11.70 0.96
C LEU A 178 17.93 -10.70 1.84
N PRO A 179 17.24 -9.72 2.42
CA PRO A 179 17.84 -8.87 3.45
C PRO A 179 18.03 -9.64 4.75
N THR A 180 18.84 -9.08 5.65
CA THR A 180 18.88 -9.50 7.05
C THR A 180 17.74 -8.83 7.80
N ILE A 181 16.92 -9.60 8.53
CA ILE A 181 15.78 -9.07 9.28
C ILE A 181 15.91 -9.44 10.75
N ASN A 182 15.78 -8.45 11.63
CA ASN A 182 15.71 -8.63 13.07
C ASN A 182 14.37 -8.08 13.59
N TYR A 183 13.59 -8.94 14.25
CA TYR A 183 12.32 -8.57 14.87
C TYR A 183 12.53 -8.28 16.35
N SER A 184 11.92 -7.20 16.85
CA SER A 184 11.92 -6.90 18.28
C SER A 184 11.06 -7.86 19.08
N ASP A 185 11.26 -7.91 20.40
CA ASP A 185 10.23 -8.41 21.30
C ASP A 185 8.95 -7.54 21.21
N PRO A 186 7.76 -8.11 21.48
CA PRO A 186 6.52 -7.34 21.46
C PRO A 186 6.45 -6.32 22.60
N VAL A 187 6.14 -5.07 22.27
CA VAL A 187 5.88 -4.01 23.26
C VAL A 187 4.38 -3.85 23.45
N HIS A 188 3.92 -4.08 24.68
CA HIS A 188 2.50 -3.96 25.05
C HIS A 188 2.24 -2.62 25.72
N PHE A 189 1.16 -1.95 25.33
CA PHE A 189 0.74 -0.66 25.86
C PHE A 189 -0.75 -0.42 25.58
N GLU A 190 -1.24 0.79 25.84
CA GLU A 190 -2.64 1.15 25.59
C GLU A 190 -2.78 2.37 24.69
N ILE A 191 -3.84 2.37 23.88
CA ILE A 191 -4.24 3.49 23.02
C ILE A 191 -5.69 3.81 23.31
N ALA A 192 -5.94 4.98 23.89
CA ALA A 192 -7.25 5.41 24.36
C ALA A 192 -7.95 4.38 25.28
N GLY A 193 -7.18 3.72 26.16
CA GLY A 193 -7.67 2.69 27.09
C GLY A 193 -7.92 1.32 26.44
N ASN A 194 -7.56 1.12 25.17
CA ASN A 194 -7.61 -0.18 24.51
C ASN A 194 -6.22 -0.79 24.44
N PRO A 195 -6.07 -2.12 24.57
CA PRO A 195 -4.77 -2.77 24.43
C PRO A 195 -4.18 -2.53 23.04
N ALA A 196 -2.86 -2.39 22.99
CA ALA A 196 -2.08 -2.25 21.79
C ALA A 196 -0.79 -3.06 21.89
N VAL A 197 -0.33 -3.58 20.75
CA VAL A 197 0.94 -4.30 20.62
C VAL A 197 1.72 -3.69 19.48
N ARG A 198 2.98 -3.35 19.74
CA ARG A 198 3.95 -2.92 18.73
C ARG A 198 4.97 -4.02 18.49
N LEU A 199 5.26 -4.28 17.21
CA LEU A 199 6.42 -5.02 16.76
C LEU A 199 7.22 -4.15 15.79
N THR A 200 8.54 -4.25 15.88
CA THR A 200 9.47 -3.55 15.00
C THR A 200 10.29 -4.59 14.24
N ALA A 201 10.38 -4.44 12.92
CA ALA A 201 11.39 -5.09 12.10
C ALA A 201 12.49 -4.09 11.74
N LEU A 202 13.73 -4.47 12.02
CA LEU A 202 14.92 -3.79 11.53
C LEU A 202 15.47 -4.62 10.36
N VAL A 203 15.58 -4.00 9.20
CA VAL A 203 16.02 -4.61 7.95
C VAL A 203 17.39 -4.03 7.62
N SER A 204 18.39 -4.88 7.38
CA SER A 204 19.71 -4.48 6.90
C SER A 204 20.11 -5.30 5.69
N ASP A 205 21.20 -4.89 5.03
CA ASP A 205 21.73 -5.58 3.86
C ASP A 205 20.69 -5.73 2.74
N ILE A 206 19.86 -4.68 2.57
CA ILE A 206 18.86 -4.64 1.50
C ILE A 206 19.62 -4.70 0.16
N PRO A 207 19.36 -5.71 -0.68
CA PRO A 207 20.04 -5.82 -1.97
C PRO A 207 19.60 -4.66 -2.88
N PRO A 208 20.51 -3.79 -3.34
CA PRO A 208 20.12 -2.71 -4.23
C PRO A 208 19.70 -3.28 -5.59
N THR A 209 18.62 -2.74 -6.12
CA THR A 209 18.11 -2.94 -7.48
C THR A 209 18.34 -1.70 -8.34
N ASP A 210 18.30 -0.52 -7.71
CA ASP A 210 18.74 0.75 -8.28
C ASP A 210 19.49 1.63 -7.25
N GLU A 211 19.86 2.85 -7.65
CA GLU A 211 20.65 3.78 -6.82
C GLU A 211 19.83 4.49 -5.72
N CYS A 212 18.50 4.39 -5.77
CA CYS A 212 17.58 4.96 -4.80
C CYS A 212 17.16 3.93 -3.73
N ASP A 213 17.59 2.68 -3.83
CA ASP A 213 17.29 1.69 -2.81
C ASP A 213 18.09 1.97 -1.52
N PRO A 214 17.41 2.08 -0.37
CA PRO A 214 18.09 2.28 0.90
C PRO A 214 18.83 0.99 1.31
N PRO A 215 20.02 1.07 1.94
CA PRO A 215 20.75 -0.12 2.39
C PRO A 215 20.10 -0.81 3.59
N ALA A 216 19.21 -0.12 4.29
CA ALA A 216 18.50 -0.61 5.47
C ALA A 216 17.13 0.06 5.60
N ALA A 217 16.24 -0.54 6.38
CA ALA A 217 14.92 -0.01 6.66
C ALA A 217 14.44 -0.39 8.06
N ARG A 218 13.39 0.30 8.52
CA ARG A 218 12.65 -0.03 9.73
C ARG A 218 11.16 -0.06 9.41
N LEU A 219 10.47 -1.09 9.90
CA LEU A 219 9.02 -1.18 9.86
C LEU A 219 8.49 -1.34 11.28
N ASP A 220 7.67 -0.40 11.74
CA ASP A 220 6.91 -0.50 12.97
C ASP A 220 5.46 -0.79 12.65
N VAL A 221 4.92 -1.82 13.31
CA VAL A 221 3.53 -2.24 13.20
C VAL A 221 2.91 -2.20 14.57
N VAL A 222 1.81 -1.46 14.70
CA VAL A 222 1.01 -1.35 15.93
C VAL A 222 -0.39 -1.90 15.66
N ALA A 223 -0.74 -2.99 16.33
CA ALA A 223 -2.10 -3.53 16.30
C ALA A 223 -2.87 -3.09 17.56
N THR A 224 -4.07 -2.57 17.38
CA THR A 224 -4.98 -2.20 18.47
C THR A 224 -6.44 -2.38 18.06
N THR A 225 -7.37 -2.16 18.98
CA THR A 225 -8.81 -2.19 18.69
C THR A 225 -9.18 -1.12 17.67
N GLY A 226 -9.81 -1.53 16.57
CA GLY A 226 -10.45 -0.61 15.64
C GLY A 226 -11.79 -0.14 16.21
N LEU A 227 -12.09 1.15 16.05
CA LEU A 227 -13.30 1.78 16.60
C LEU A 227 -14.37 2.04 15.52
N ALA A 228 -14.04 1.76 14.26
CA ALA A 228 -14.95 1.71 13.13
C ALA A 228 -14.36 0.84 12.00
N THR A 229 -15.21 0.29 11.13
CA THR A 229 -14.85 -0.33 9.83
C THR A 229 -13.99 -1.60 9.86
N ALA A 230 -13.23 -1.85 10.93
CA ALA A 230 -12.47 -3.06 11.20
C ALA A 230 -12.39 -3.24 12.72
N GLU A 231 -12.42 -4.49 13.19
CA GLU A 231 -12.32 -4.80 14.63
C GLU A 231 -10.88 -4.62 15.15
N VAL A 232 -9.87 -4.83 14.29
CA VAL A 232 -8.46 -4.54 14.58
C VAL A 232 -7.96 -3.47 13.61
N ALA A 233 -7.39 -2.40 14.15
CA ALA A 233 -6.68 -1.38 13.41
C ALA A 233 -5.18 -1.65 13.49
N VAL A 234 -4.50 -1.55 12.34
CA VAL A 234 -3.06 -1.77 12.22
C VAL A 234 -2.42 -0.49 11.70
N PHE A 235 -1.72 0.21 12.58
CA PHE A 235 -0.94 1.40 12.25
C PHE A 235 0.47 0.99 11.85
N VAL A 236 0.97 1.53 10.75
CA VAL A 236 2.24 1.11 10.13
C VAL A 236 3.11 2.33 9.89
N VAL A 237 4.39 2.25 10.27
CA VAL A 237 5.42 3.24 9.94
C VAL A 237 6.57 2.51 9.23
N ARG A 238 6.86 2.86 7.98
CA ARG A 238 8.06 2.44 7.24
C ARG A 238 9.02 3.63 7.18
N ALA A 239 10.29 3.40 7.50
CA ALA A 239 11.33 4.42 7.39
C ALA A 239 12.62 3.83 6.82
N ASP A 240 13.22 4.54 5.88
CA ASP A 240 14.49 4.20 5.25
C ASP A 240 15.66 4.56 6.15
N ARG A 241 16.71 3.75 6.09
CA ARG A 241 17.88 3.82 6.99
C ARG A 241 19.17 3.77 6.20
N GLY A 242 20.19 4.42 6.73
CA GLY A 242 21.50 4.56 6.08
C GLY A 242 21.50 5.58 4.94
N VAL A 243 20.51 6.47 4.89
CA VAL A 243 20.35 7.52 3.85
C VAL A 243 20.28 8.91 4.48
N ALA A 244 20.71 9.92 3.73
CA ALA A 244 20.68 11.31 4.20
C ALA A 244 19.24 11.78 4.43
N GLY A 245 19.00 12.53 5.51
CA GLY A 245 17.68 13.04 5.85
C GLY A 245 16.72 12.00 6.45
N GLN A 246 17.17 10.76 6.70
CA GLN A 246 16.33 9.71 7.31
C GLN A 246 15.64 10.20 8.59
N LEU A 247 14.43 9.69 8.82
CA LEU A 247 13.66 9.98 10.02
C LEU A 247 14.36 9.39 11.27
N ASP A 248 14.46 10.13 12.37
CA ASP A 248 15.01 9.60 13.62
C ASP A 248 14.02 8.68 14.36
N ASP A 249 14.54 7.87 15.29
CA ASP A 249 13.72 6.91 16.04
C ASP A 249 12.71 7.59 16.96
N SER A 250 13.07 8.73 17.56
CA SER A 250 12.16 9.52 18.39
C SER A 250 10.94 10.01 17.61
N SER A 251 11.12 10.41 16.36
CA SER A 251 10.04 10.87 15.49
C SER A 251 9.08 9.73 15.13
N ILE A 252 9.58 8.49 15.02
CA ILE A 252 8.73 7.31 14.85
C ILE A 252 7.95 7.03 16.13
N ASP A 253 8.60 7.12 17.28
CA ASP A 253 7.96 6.92 18.58
C ASP A 253 6.87 7.98 18.82
N ASP A 254 7.11 9.23 18.43
CA ASP A 254 6.14 10.32 18.49
C ASP A 254 4.94 10.08 17.55
N LEU A 255 5.16 9.54 16.34
CA LEU A 255 4.08 9.14 15.45
C LEU A 255 3.19 8.07 16.11
N VAL A 256 3.80 7.04 16.69
CA VAL A 256 3.07 5.97 17.40
C VAL A 256 2.34 6.52 18.63
N ALA A 257 3.00 7.35 19.43
CA ALA A 257 2.43 7.96 20.63
C ALA A 257 1.29 8.94 20.32
N SER A 258 1.26 9.52 19.11
CA SER A 258 0.19 10.43 18.68
C SER A 258 -1.13 9.73 18.39
N LEU A 259 -1.13 8.39 18.23
CA LEU A 259 -2.32 7.61 17.91
C LEU A 259 -3.32 7.71 19.07
N ARG A 260 -4.53 8.14 18.77
CA ARG A 260 -5.60 8.38 19.74
C ARG A 260 -6.97 8.14 19.11
N ARG A 261 -7.99 8.08 19.95
CA ARG A 261 -9.39 8.11 19.47
C ARG A 261 -9.66 9.41 18.71
N SER A 262 -10.35 9.30 17.57
CA SER A 262 -10.82 10.45 16.78
C SER A 262 -11.85 11.29 17.51
#